data_AF-R9MRM3-F1
#
_entry.id   AF-R9MRM3-F1
#
_cell.length_a   1.000
_cell.length_b   1.000
_cell.length_c   1.000
_cell.angle_alpha   90.00
_cell.angle_beta   90.00
_cell.angle_gamma   90.00
#
_symmetry.space_group_name_H-M   'P 1'
#
loop_
_entity.id
_entity.type
_entity.pdbx_description
1 polymer ?
#
loop_
_entity_poly.entity_id
_entity_poly.type
_entity_poly.pdbx_seq_one_letter_code
_entity_poly.pdbx_strand_id
1 'polypeptide(L)'
;MDTNLEESKILFTAGDGTAENPFIISDREGLEAVSDNLSAHYKLGADIDLLGEAFTPIGTSSLYFTGSLDGDGHVLRGLKVSAAG
;
A
#
# COMPACT_ATOMS: atom_id res chain seq x y z
N MET A 1 6.64 20.48 27.20
CA MET A 1 7.65 20.12 26.17
C MET A 1 6.84 19.86 24.94
N ASP A 2 6.44 20.95 24.32
CA ASP A 2 5.42 21.00 23.30
C ASP A 2 6.13 21.20 21.98
N THR A 3 6.10 20.18 21.13
CA THR A 3 5.82 20.32 19.70
C THR A 3 5.44 18.94 19.17
N ASN A 4 4.12 18.78 19.10
CA ASN A 4 3.41 17.98 18.13
C ASN A 4 4.13 17.97 16.76
N LEU A 5 4.58 16.80 16.34
CA LEU A 5 4.69 16.45 14.93
C LEU A 5 4.59 14.93 14.85
N GLU A 6 3.37 14.41 15.06
CA GLU A 6 2.84 13.46 14.11
C GLU A 6 2.99 14.10 12.73
N GLU A 7 4.18 14.03 12.13
CA GLU A 7 4.25 13.95 10.69
C GLU A 7 3.29 12.81 10.39
N SER A 8 2.10 13.15 9.89
CA SER A 8 1.20 12.14 9.37
C SER A 8 2.07 11.41 8.38
N LYS A 9 2.54 10.21 8.74
CA LYS A 9 3.35 9.40 7.86
C LYS A 9 2.50 9.32 6.61
N ILE A 10 2.89 10.03 5.55
CA ILE A 10 2.12 10.12 4.33
C ILE A 10 2.34 8.76 3.67
N LEU A 11 1.54 7.78 4.10
CA LEU A 11 1.60 6.41 3.59
C LEU A 11 1.12 6.36 2.14
N PHE A 12 0.31 7.36 1.74
CA PHE A 12 -0.12 7.55 0.37
C PHE A 12 0.21 8.97 -0.07
N THR A 13 0.93 9.12 -1.18
CA THR A 13 1.43 10.44 -1.62
C THR A 13 0.32 11.37 -2.12
N ALA A 14 -0.87 10.83 -2.43
CA ALA A 14 -2.10 11.54 -2.74
C ALA A 14 -3.31 10.59 -2.68
N GLY A 15 -4.53 11.12 -2.89
CA GLY A 15 -5.77 10.36 -3.00
C GLY A 15 -6.61 10.30 -1.73
N ASP A 16 -7.88 9.93 -1.87
CA ASP A 16 -8.82 9.64 -0.76
C ASP A 16 -9.32 8.18 -0.76
N GLY A 17 -8.85 7.37 -1.70
CA GLY A 17 -9.20 5.97 -1.80
C GLY A 17 -10.50 5.69 -2.55
N THR A 18 -11.13 6.71 -3.16
CA THR A 18 -12.25 6.52 -4.08
C THR A 18 -11.78 6.13 -5.48
N ALA A 19 -12.67 5.60 -6.30
CA ALA A 19 -12.34 5.22 -7.68
C ALA A 19 -11.85 6.41 -8.54
N GLU A 20 -12.40 7.60 -8.31
CA GLU A 20 -12.03 8.83 -9.02
C GLU A 20 -10.73 9.46 -8.48
N ASN A 21 -10.38 9.16 -7.23
CA ASN A 21 -9.22 9.72 -6.55
C ASN A 21 -8.51 8.64 -5.69
N PRO A 22 -7.88 7.64 -6.34
CA PRO A 22 -7.28 6.51 -5.65
C PRO A 22 -6.08 6.95 -4.81
N PHE A 23 -5.80 6.22 -3.73
CA PHE A 23 -4.58 6.41 -2.95
C PHE A 23 -3.34 6.08 -3.80
N ILE A 24 -2.35 6.98 -3.81
CA ILE A 24 -1.11 6.80 -4.57
C ILE A 24 -0.04 6.14 -3.71
N ILE A 25 0.39 4.95 -4.11
CA ILE A 25 1.43 4.15 -3.46
C ILE A 25 2.76 4.39 -4.17
N SER A 26 3.77 4.86 -3.44
CA SER A 26 5.08 5.20 -4.03
C SER A 26 6.25 4.43 -3.41
N ASP A 27 6.02 3.71 -2.31
CA ASP A 27 7.02 2.98 -1.56
C ASP A 27 6.44 1.72 -0.88
N ARG A 28 7.31 0.98 -0.22
CA ARG A 28 6.96 -0.23 0.52
C ARG A 28 5.94 0.06 1.62
N GLU A 29 6.14 1.14 2.37
CA GLU A 29 5.32 1.52 3.50
C GLU A 29 3.88 1.79 3.06
N GLY A 30 3.69 2.46 1.92
CA GLY A 30 2.37 2.65 1.31
C GLY A 30 1.75 1.34 0.84
N LEU A 31 2.55 0.40 0.33
CA LEU A 31 2.05 -0.92 -0.06
C LEU A 31 1.56 -1.73 1.16
N GLU A 32 2.26 -1.62 2.29
CA GLU A 32 1.87 -2.26 3.55
C GLU A 32 0.60 -1.62 4.15
N ALA A 33 0.44 -0.30 3.99
CA ALA A 33 -0.73 0.46 4.44
C ALA A 33 -2.04 0.11 3.70
N VAL A 34 -1.98 -0.62 2.58
CA VAL A 34 -3.19 -1.13 1.90
C VAL A 34 -4.03 -2.02 2.82
N SER A 35 -3.38 -2.69 3.78
CA SER A 35 -4.08 -3.52 4.78
C SER A 35 -5.04 -2.73 5.69
N ASP A 36 -4.87 -1.41 5.80
CA ASP A 36 -5.73 -0.54 6.62
C ASP A 36 -7.10 -0.27 5.98
N ASN A 37 -7.20 -0.36 4.64
CA ASN A 37 -8.47 -0.18 3.93
C ASN A 37 -8.57 -1.07 2.67
N LEU A 38 -8.87 -2.34 2.91
CA LEU A 38 -8.98 -3.37 1.87
C LEU A 38 -10.04 -3.11 0.78
N SER A 39 -10.91 -2.11 0.97
CA SER A 39 -11.97 -1.75 0.01
C SER A 39 -11.66 -0.52 -0.84
N ALA A 40 -10.59 0.22 -0.53
CA ALA A 40 -10.22 1.44 -1.25
C ALA A 40 -9.60 1.16 -2.62
N HIS A 41 -9.52 2.19 -3.43
CA HIS A 41 -8.85 2.18 -4.72
C HIS A 41 -7.44 2.75 -4.58
N TYR A 42 -6.48 2.06 -5.19
CA TYR A 42 -5.06 2.34 -5.12
C TYR A 42 -4.46 2.42 -6.51
N LYS A 43 -3.41 3.23 -6.65
CA LYS A 43 -2.62 3.38 -7.87
C LYS A 43 -1.14 3.46 -7.52
N LEU A 44 -0.28 2.79 -8.28
CA LEU A 44 1.17 2.97 -8.13
C LEU A 44 1.60 4.31 -8.71
N GLY A 45 2.39 5.09 -7.96
CA GLY A 45 3.01 6.33 -8.41
C GLY A 45 4.50 6.20 -8.75
N ALA A 46 5.07 5.02 -8.51
CA ALA A 46 6.47 4.70 -8.81
C ALA A 46 6.66 3.18 -8.92
N ASP A 47 7.79 2.77 -9.51
CA ASP A 47 8.27 1.40 -9.38
C ASP A 47 8.69 1.15 -7.93
N ILE A 48 8.23 0.05 -7.34
CA ILE A 48 8.54 -0.30 -5.95
C ILE A 48 9.32 -1.61 -5.95
N ASP A 49 10.53 -1.58 -5.40
CA ASP A 49 11.35 -2.76 -5.18
C ASP A 49 11.32 -3.16 -3.71
N LEU A 50 10.80 -4.36 -3.45
CA LEU A 50 10.73 -4.96 -2.13
C LEU A 50 12.03 -5.69 -1.76
N LEU A 51 13.04 -5.66 -2.63
CA LEU A 51 14.41 -6.15 -2.38
C LEU A 51 14.49 -7.64 -1.98
N GLY A 52 13.44 -8.41 -2.25
CA GLY A 52 13.35 -9.82 -1.83
C GLY A 52 13.08 -10.01 -0.34
N GLU A 53 12.77 -8.94 0.39
CA GLU A 53 12.43 -9.02 1.81
C GLU A 53 11.03 -9.61 2.00
N ALA A 54 10.83 -10.23 3.17
CA ALA A 54 9.55 -10.78 3.56
C ALA A 54 8.47 -9.70 3.53
N PHE A 55 7.39 -9.98 2.82
CA PHE A 55 6.21 -9.13 2.72
C PHE A 55 5.04 -9.84 3.40
N THR A 56 4.42 -9.15 4.35
CA THR A 56 3.19 -9.60 5.00
C THR A 56 2.04 -9.40 4.02
N PRO A 57 1.22 -10.43 3.73
CA PRO A 57 0.02 -10.27 2.93
C PRO A 57 -0.86 -9.12 3.45
N ILE A 58 -1.37 -8.28 2.55
CA ILE A 58 -2.24 -7.15 2.89
C ILE A 58 -3.60 -7.59 3.45
N GLY A 59 -4.02 -8.83 3.19
CA GLY A 59 -5.27 -9.40 3.67
C GLY A 59 -5.10 -10.86 4.09
N THR A 60 -6.16 -11.43 4.64
CA THR A 60 -6.24 -12.81 5.12
C THR A 60 -7.33 -13.59 4.37
N SER A 61 -7.48 -14.88 4.69
CA SER A 61 -8.55 -15.71 4.13
C SER A 61 -9.96 -15.25 4.54
N SER A 62 -10.09 -14.52 5.65
CA SER A 62 -11.38 -14.00 6.15
C SER A 62 -11.59 -12.52 5.83
N LEU A 63 -10.51 -11.75 5.67
CA LEU A 63 -10.54 -10.33 5.31
C LEU A 63 -9.65 -10.14 4.07
N TYR A 64 -10.23 -10.33 2.89
CA TYR A 64 -9.55 -10.25 1.62
C TYR A 64 -9.65 -8.85 1.01
N PHE A 65 -8.68 -8.50 0.16
CA PHE A 65 -8.69 -7.27 -0.62
C PHE A 65 -9.86 -7.28 -1.62
N THR A 66 -10.72 -6.26 -1.54
CA THR A 66 -11.87 -6.06 -2.44
C THR A 66 -11.80 -4.78 -3.25
N GLY A 67 -10.80 -3.94 -2.98
CA GLY A 67 -10.52 -2.72 -3.71
C GLY A 67 -9.93 -2.95 -5.09
N SER A 68 -9.33 -1.90 -5.67
CA SER A 68 -8.57 -2.01 -6.91
C SER A 68 -7.14 -1.54 -6.71
N LEU A 69 -6.21 -2.16 -7.42
CA LEU A 69 -4.83 -1.71 -7.52
C LEU A 69 -4.51 -1.49 -9.01
N ASP A 70 -4.35 -0.23 -9.41
CA ASP A 70 -3.90 0.16 -10.74
C ASP A 70 -2.37 0.28 -10.75
N GLY A 71 -1.72 -0.40 -11.68
CA GLY A 71 -0.27 -0.33 -11.83
C GLY A 71 0.22 0.98 -12.45
N ASP A 72 -0.62 1.71 -13.19
CA ASP A 72 -0.24 2.94 -13.94
C ASP A 72 1.04 2.81 -14.80
N GLY A 73 1.39 1.59 -15.21
CA GLY A 73 2.62 1.29 -15.94
C GLY A 73 3.86 1.02 -15.07
N HIS A 74 3.75 1.10 -13.75
CA HIS A 74 4.78 0.77 -12.79
C HIS A 74 4.81 -0.72 -12.40
N VAL A 75 5.93 -1.13 -11.80
CA VAL A 75 6.15 -2.53 -11.39
C VAL A 75 6.42 -2.68 -9.88
N LEU A 76 5.91 -3.78 -9.32
CA LEU A 76 6.33 -4.31 -8.02
C LEU A 76 7.39 -5.39 -8.24
N ARG A 77 8.60 -5.20 -7.69
CA ARG A 77 9.73 -6.12 -7.82
C ARG A 77 10.09 -6.71 -6.46
N GLY A 78 10.75 -7.88 -6.47
CA GLY A 78 11.28 -8.47 -5.24
C GLY A 78 10.21 -8.91 -4.22
N LEU A 79 8.94 -9.06 -4.62
CA LEU A 79 7.88 -9.50 -3.72
C LEU A 79 8.13 -10.93 -3.24
N LYS A 80 8.35 -11.09 -1.93
CA LYS A 80 8.48 -12.39 -1.27
C LYS A 80 7.44 -12.50 -0.17
N VAL A 81 6.39 -13.27 -0.41
CA VAL A 81 5.32 -13.45 0.57
C VAL A 81 5.73 -14.49 1.61
N SER A 82 5.73 -14.10 2.89
CA SER A 82 5.85 -15.02 4.02
C SER A 82 4.48 -15.22 4.65
N ALA A 83 3.74 -16.21 4.17
CA ALA A 83 2.52 -16.65 4.82
C ALA A 83 2.89 -17.73 5.86
N ALA A 84 2.79 -17.41 7.15
CA ALA A 84 2.52 -18.44 8.14
C ALA A 84 1.03 -18.76 8.00
N GLY A 85 0.73 -19.86 7.31
CA GLY A 85 -0.64 -20.38 7.15
C GLY A 85 -1.21 -20.89 8.47
#